data_AF-A0AAX0QYG9-F1
#
_entry.id   AF-A0AAX0QYG9-F1
#
_cell.length_a   1.000
_cell.length_b   1.000
_cell.length_c   1.000
_cell.angle_alpha   90.00
_cell.angle_beta   90.00
_cell.angle_gamma   90.00
#
_symmetry.space_group_name_H-M   'P 1'
#
loop_
_entity.id
_entity.type
_entity.pdbx_description
1 polymer ?
#
loop_
_entity_poly.entity_id
_entity_poly.type
_entity_poly.pdbx_seq_one_letter_code
_entity_poly.pdbx_strand_id
1 'polypeptide(L)'
;MTRNIKYLKYTLAVLIILFVSLSIKNFLKYSQLFDDGIWHASISYQLYALVYVIQVILALVVFIFVYQIFSKVNVNTKFKFSDKIHDKTLYASMCILIFVSLQFLIDFLHVDQAIVSVLDIGNLTATLLVVINLLLLSFTTIYRKSQEIKEENDLTI
;
A
#
# COMPACT_ATOMS: atom_id res chain seq x y z
N MET A 1 -13.83 12.95 17.54
CA MET A 1 -13.66 11.84 16.56
C MET A 1 -13.17 12.32 15.18
N THR A 2 -13.56 13.51 14.71
CA THR A 2 -13.02 14.23 13.54
C THR A 2 -11.50 14.35 13.52
N ARG A 3 -10.90 14.51 14.72
CA ARG A 3 -9.45 14.57 14.95
C ARG A 3 -8.74 13.29 14.49
N ASN A 4 -9.29 12.11 14.80
CA ASN A 4 -8.62 10.83 14.55
C ASN A 4 -8.45 10.55 13.05
N ILE A 5 -9.45 10.89 12.22
CA ILE A 5 -9.37 10.71 10.76
C ILE A 5 -8.37 11.68 10.13
N LYS A 6 -8.27 12.93 10.64
CA LYS A 6 -7.22 13.86 10.21
C LYS A 6 -5.83 13.30 10.52
N TYR A 7 -5.60 12.79 11.73
CA TYR A 7 -4.32 12.17 12.08
C TYR A 7 -3.99 10.98 11.19
N LEU A 8 -4.95 10.07 10.93
CA LEU A 8 -4.75 8.93 10.03
C LEU A 8 -4.34 9.37 8.61
N LYS A 9 -4.94 10.44 8.08
CA LYS A 9 -4.54 11.01 6.78
C LYS A 9 -3.11 11.54 6.77
N TYR A 10 -2.72 12.27 7.82
CA TYR A 10 -1.34 12.78 7.95
C TYR A 10 -0.35 11.64 8.11
N THR A 11 -0.64 10.65 8.96
CA THR A 11 0.20 9.46 9.12
C THR A 11 0.38 8.73 7.79
N LEU A 12 -0.69 8.55 7.01
CA LEU A 12 -0.61 7.92 5.69
C LEU A 12 0.22 8.75 4.69
N ALA A 13 0.06 10.08 4.68
CA ALA A 13 0.85 10.95 3.80
C ALA A 13 2.35 10.88 4.14
N VAL A 14 2.70 10.89 5.42
CA VAL A 14 4.09 10.72 5.88
C VAL A 14 4.62 9.35 5.48
N LEU A 15 3.83 8.28 5.64
CA LEU A 15 4.20 6.93 5.20
C LEU A 15 4.46 6.86 3.70
N ILE A 16 3.65 7.51 2.86
CA ILE A 16 3.86 7.56 1.41
C ILE A 16 5.20 8.23 1.07
N ILE A 17 5.50 9.37 1.70
CA ILE A 17 6.76 10.09 1.46
C ILE A 17 7.95 9.21 1.85
N LEU A 18 7.92 8.64 3.06
CA LEU A 18 8.98 7.74 3.55
C LEU A 18 9.16 6.53 2.63
N PHE A 19 8.05 5.94 2.17
CA PHE A 19 8.04 4.80 1.26
C PHE A 19 8.69 5.13 -0.08
N VAL A 20 8.34 6.26 -0.69
CA VAL A 20 8.93 6.72 -1.96
C VAL A 20 10.42 7.01 -1.78
N SER A 21 10.80 7.72 -0.72
CA SER A 21 12.20 8.02 -0.43
C SER A 21 13.03 6.76 -0.23
N LEU A 22 12.51 5.77 0.50
CA LEU A 22 13.18 4.49 0.70
C LEU A 22 13.30 3.70 -0.61
N SER A 23 12.24 3.66 -1.40
CA SER A 23 12.23 2.96 -2.70
C SER A 23 13.27 3.53 -3.67
N ILE A 24 13.36 4.86 -3.76
CA ILE A 24 14.38 5.55 -4.58
C ILE A 24 15.79 5.23 -4.06
N LYS A 25 16.01 5.31 -2.74
CA LYS A 25 17.30 4.99 -2.12
C LYS A 25 17.75 3.55 -2.42
N ASN A 26 16.84 2.60 -2.33
CA ASN A 26 17.11 1.19 -2.61
C ASN A 26 17.46 0.98 -4.09
N PHE A 27 16.73 1.63 -5.00
CA PHE A 27 17.02 1.54 -6.43
C PHE A 27 18.38 2.16 -6.81
N LEU A 28 18.74 3.30 -6.20
CA LEU A 28 20.06 3.92 -6.40
C LEU A 28 21.19 3.01 -5.91
N LYS A 29 21.04 2.41 -4.72
CA LYS A 29 22.00 1.43 -4.21
C LYS A 29 22.12 0.20 -5.12
N TYR A 30 21.00 -0.27 -5.68
CA TYR A 30 21.01 -1.39 -6.61
C TYR A 30 21.80 -1.05 -7.87
N SER A 31 21.63 0.16 -8.42
CA SER A 31 22.42 0.63 -9.56
C SER A 31 23.92 0.71 -9.26
N GLN A 32 24.31 1.02 -8.02
CA GLN A 32 25.71 1.11 -7.60
C GLN A 32 26.39 -0.25 -7.42
N LEU A 33 25.64 -1.36 -7.39
CA LEU A 33 26.21 -2.71 -7.30
C LEU A 33 26.83 -3.19 -8.62
N PHE A 34 26.58 -2.49 -9.73
CA PHE A 34 27.05 -2.88 -11.06
C PHE A 34 27.93 -1.79 -11.65
N ASP A 35 29.25 -2.00 -11.57
CA ASP A 35 30.26 -1.07 -12.11
C ASP A 35 30.10 -0.88 -13.63
N ASP A 36 29.76 -1.95 -14.37
CA ASP A 36 29.52 -1.92 -15.82
C ASP A 36 28.06 -1.57 -16.19
N GLY A 37 27.24 -1.22 -15.21
CA GLY A 37 25.83 -0.87 -15.39
C GLY A 37 24.85 -2.05 -15.38
N ILE A 38 23.59 -1.76 -15.05
CA ILE A 38 22.51 -2.74 -14.77
C ILE A 38 22.22 -3.68 -15.95
N TRP A 39 22.50 -3.24 -17.18
CA TRP A 39 22.24 -4.00 -18.40
C TRP A 39 23.19 -5.18 -18.62
N HIS A 40 24.35 -5.18 -17.97
CA HIS A 40 25.32 -6.28 -17.99
C HIS A 40 25.10 -7.28 -16.83
N ALA A 41 24.18 -6.98 -15.91
CA ALA A 41 23.80 -7.89 -14.84
C ALA A 41 23.12 -9.16 -15.39
N SER A 42 23.16 -10.24 -14.60
CA SER A 42 22.46 -11.48 -14.95
C SER A 42 20.96 -11.24 -15.16
N ILE A 43 20.34 -12.02 -16.06
CA ILE A 43 18.90 -11.91 -16.34
C ILE A 43 18.07 -12.08 -15.07
N SER A 44 18.50 -12.93 -14.15
CA SER A 44 17.86 -13.15 -12.85
C SER A 44 17.82 -11.88 -12.00
N TYR A 45 18.90 -11.09 -12.01
CA TYR A 45 18.99 -9.83 -11.25
C TYR A 45 18.10 -8.76 -11.86
N GLN A 46 18.05 -8.69 -13.20
CA GLN A 46 17.15 -7.78 -13.91
C GLN A 46 15.68 -8.11 -13.67
N LEU A 47 15.31 -9.40 -13.70
CA LEU A 47 13.96 -9.87 -13.40
C LEU A 47 13.56 -9.56 -11.94
N TYR A 48 14.47 -9.77 -10.99
CA TYR A 48 14.24 -9.43 -9.59
C TYR A 48 13.99 -7.92 -9.40
N ALA A 49 14.81 -7.08 -10.04
CA ALA A 49 14.63 -5.63 -10.02
C ALA A 49 13.30 -5.19 -10.67
N LEU A 50 12.90 -5.85 -11.75
CA LEU A 50 11.61 -5.60 -12.40
C LEU A 50 10.44 -5.98 -11.48
N VAL A 51 10.51 -7.12 -10.79
CA VAL A 51 9.50 -7.52 -9.79
C VAL A 51 9.41 -6.48 -8.67
N TYR A 52 10.56 -6.04 -8.14
CA TYR A 52 10.62 -4.99 -7.13
C TYR A 52 9.93 -3.70 -7.59
N VAL A 53 10.23 -3.23 -8.81
CA VAL A 53 9.62 -2.01 -9.37
C VAL A 53 8.11 -2.16 -9.52
N ILE A 54 7.62 -3.29 -10.03
CA ILE A 54 6.19 -3.55 -10.14
C ILE A 54 5.53 -3.55 -8.76
N GLN A 55 6.15 -4.18 -7.77
CA GLN A 55 5.64 -4.19 -6.39
C GLN A 55 5.59 -2.78 -5.78
N VAL A 56 6.60 -1.93 -6.01
CA VAL A 56 6.58 -0.52 -5.59
C VAL A 56 5.40 0.23 -6.23
N ILE A 57 5.17 0.04 -7.53
CA ILE A 57 4.06 0.69 -8.24
C ILE A 57 2.71 0.23 -7.69
N LEU A 58 2.52 -1.09 -7.51
CA LEU A 58 1.30 -1.65 -6.94
C LEU A 58 1.04 -1.13 -5.53
N ALA A 59 2.07 -1.08 -4.68
CA ALA A 59 1.97 -0.51 -3.34
C ALA A 59 1.55 0.96 -3.39
N LEU A 60 2.14 1.78 -4.28
CA LEU A 60 1.75 3.18 -4.46
C LEU A 60 0.28 3.34 -4.86
N VAL A 61 -0.21 2.49 -5.77
CA VAL A 61 -1.63 2.49 -6.16
C VAL A 61 -2.52 2.21 -4.94
N VAL A 62 -2.17 1.21 -4.13
CA VAL A 62 -2.89 0.89 -2.88
C VAL A 62 -2.87 2.08 -1.92
N PHE A 63 -1.70 2.68 -1.68
CA PHE A 63 -1.56 3.88 -0.86
C PHE A 63 -2.48 5.02 -1.30
N ILE A 64 -2.55 5.28 -2.62
CA ILE A 64 -3.40 6.33 -3.19
C ILE A 64 -4.88 6.00 -2.96
N PHE A 65 -5.31 4.76 -3.20
CA PHE A 65 -6.70 4.37 -2.95
C PHE A 65 -7.08 4.50 -1.48
N VAL A 66 -6.22 4.03 -0.58
CA VAL A 66 -6.44 4.15 0.87
C VAL A 66 -6.52 5.62 1.29
N TYR A 67 -5.63 6.48 0.78
CA TYR A 67 -5.69 7.92 1.04
C TYR A 67 -6.99 8.56 0.54
N GLN A 68 -7.45 8.19 -0.65
CA GLN A 68 -8.70 8.69 -1.21
C GLN A 68 -9.92 8.22 -0.43
N ILE A 69 -9.92 6.98 0.06
CA ILE A 69 -10.94 6.46 0.97
C ILE A 69 -10.97 7.34 2.22
N PHE A 70 -9.84 7.50 2.92
CA PHE A 70 -9.76 8.38 4.09
C PHE A 70 -10.17 9.83 3.82
N SER A 71 -9.88 10.35 2.63
CA SER A 71 -10.27 11.71 2.28
C SER A 71 -11.76 11.90 2.11
N LYS A 72 -12.48 10.83 1.72
CA LYS A 72 -13.93 10.86 1.59
C LYS A 72 -14.67 10.51 2.89
N VAL A 73 -14.00 9.93 3.88
CA VAL A 73 -14.56 9.68 5.23
C VAL A 73 -14.67 10.98 6.06
N ASN A 74 -14.78 12.15 5.41
CA ASN A 74 -14.82 13.43 6.11
C ASN A 74 -16.13 13.62 6.88
N VAL A 75 -16.02 14.25 8.04
CA VAL A 75 -16.83 13.99 9.25
C VAL A 75 -18.10 14.86 9.35
N ASN A 76 -18.38 15.73 8.36
CA ASN A 76 -19.54 16.63 8.38
C ASN A 76 -20.69 16.21 7.47
N THR A 77 -20.51 15.15 6.68
CA THR A 77 -21.56 14.64 5.80
C THR A 77 -21.81 13.19 6.17
N LYS A 78 -23.09 12.81 6.25
CA LYS A 78 -23.52 11.41 6.42
C LYS A 78 -22.69 10.56 5.47
N PHE A 79 -21.75 9.79 6.01
CA PHE A 79 -20.86 8.95 5.22
C PHE A 79 -21.72 7.92 4.50
N LYS A 80 -21.92 8.10 3.19
CA LYS A 80 -22.59 7.11 2.35
C LYS A 80 -21.49 6.25 1.74
N PHE A 81 -21.52 4.95 2.01
CA PHE A 81 -20.75 3.96 1.27
C PHE A 81 -21.21 4.05 -0.20
N SER A 82 -20.50 4.85 -0.99
CA SER A 82 -20.80 5.01 -2.42
C SER A 82 -20.13 3.90 -3.19
N ASP A 83 -20.69 3.51 -4.34
CA ASP A 83 -20.07 2.55 -5.27
C ASP A 83 -18.61 2.91 -5.60
N LYS A 84 -18.30 4.21 -5.70
CA LYS A 84 -16.92 4.71 -5.90
C LYS A 84 -15.91 4.39 -4.78
N ILE A 85 -16.37 4.10 -3.56
CA ILE A 85 -15.50 3.67 -2.44
C ILE A 85 -15.37 2.14 -2.46
N HIS A 86 -16.46 1.45 -2.79
CA HIS A 86 -16.46 0.01 -3.03
C HIS A 86 -15.46 -0.37 -4.13
N ASP A 87 -15.55 0.25 -5.30
CA ASP A 87 -14.67 -0.06 -6.44
C ASP A 87 -13.19 0.16 -6.12
N LYS A 88 -12.87 1.23 -5.39
CA LYS A 88 -11.48 1.51 -4.95
C LYS A 88 -10.98 0.47 -3.96
N THR A 89 -11.85 -0.02 -3.10
CA THR A 89 -11.50 -1.09 -2.14
C THR A 89 -11.26 -2.40 -2.89
N LEU A 90 -12.09 -2.70 -3.89
CA LEU A 90 -11.94 -3.85 -4.76
C LEU A 90 -10.64 -3.78 -5.57
N TYR A 91 -10.35 -2.64 -6.21
CA TYR A 91 -9.09 -2.46 -6.94
C TYR A 91 -7.86 -2.52 -6.02
N ALA A 92 -7.93 -1.94 -4.81
CA ALA A 92 -6.85 -2.07 -3.83
C ALA A 92 -6.61 -3.54 -3.46
N SER A 93 -7.67 -4.31 -3.24
CA SER A 93 -7.58 -5.75 -2.96
C SER A 93 -6.93 -6.53 -4.12
N MET A 94 -7.34 -6.25 -5.36
CA MET A 94 -6.72 -6.84 -6.55
C MET A 94 -5.23 -6.51 -6.65
N CYS A 95 -4.85 -5.24 -6.42
CA CYS A 95 -3.43 -4.84 -6.41
C CYS A 95 -2.64 -5.58 -5.33
N ILE A 96 -3.19 -5.76 -4.13
CA ILE A 96 -2.56 -6.52 -3.05
C ILE A 96 -2.38 -8.00 -3.44
N LEU A 97 -3.38 -8.61 -4.06
CA LEU A 97 -3.28 -10.01 -4.52
C LEU A 97 -2.19 -10.19 -5.58
N ILE A 98 -2.10 -9.28 -6.54
CA ILE A 98 -1.04 -9.31 -7.56
C ILE A 98 0.32 -9.09 -6.90
N PHE A 99 0.42 -8.12 -5.99
CA PHE A 99 1.65 -7.81 -5.26
C PHE A 99 2.20 -9.04 -4.52
N VAL A 100 1.35 -9.74 -3.77
CA VAL A 100 1.75 -10.93 -3.00
C VAL A 100 2.05 -12.10 -3.94
N SER A 101 1.29 -12.26 -5.02
CA SER A 101 1.54 -13.33 -6.01
C SER A 101 2.90 -13.20 -6.69
N LEU A 102 3.40 -11.97 -6.89
CA LEU A 102 4.74 -11.73 -7.44
C LEU A 102 5.86 -12.28 -6.54
N GLN A 103 5.59 -12.47 -5.23
CA GLN A 103 6.56 -13.04 -4.31
C GLN A 103 6.95 -14.47 -4.70
N PHE A 104 6.00 -15.26 -5.22
CA PHE A 104 6.29 -16.62 -5.68
C PHE A 104 7.29 -16.64 -6.85
N LEU A 105 7.30 -15.61 -7.70
CA LEU A 105 8.25 -15.51 -8.81
C LEU A 105 9.68 -15.32 -8.30
N ILE A 106 9.84 -14.66 -7.16
CA ILE A 106 11.14 -14.37 -6.54
C ILE A 106 11.81 -15.66 -6.06
N ASP A 107 11.05 -16.59 -5.48
CA ASP A 107 11.60 -17.84 -4.96
C ASP A 107 12.24 -18.71 -6.07
N PHE A 108 11.85 -18.51 -7.33
CA PHE A 108 12.48 -19.16 -8.49
C PHE A 108 13.73 -18.43 -8.99
N LEU A 109 13.86 -17.14 -8.68
CA LEU A 109 15.00 -16.31 -9.05
C LEU A 109 16.12 -16.54 -8.02
N HIS A 110 17.10 -17.35 -8.38
CA HIS A 110 18.27 -17.62 -7.54
C HIS A 110 19.19 -16.38 -7.51
N VAL A 111 18.85 -15.40 -6.68
CA VAL A 111 19.52 -14.10 -6.59
C VAL A 111 20.36 -14.01 -5.32
N ASP A 112 21.57 -13.45 -5.46
CA ASP A 112 22.49 -13.29 -4.35
C ASP A 112 21.93 -12.38 -3.25
N GLN A 113 22.30 -12.71 -2.01
CA GLN A 113 21.85 -11.98 -0.82
C GLN A 113 22.24 -10.51 -0.83
N ALA A 114 23.33 -10.13 -1.50
CA ALA A 114 23.73 -8.74 -1.69
C ALA A 114 22.65 -7.91 -2.39
N ILE A 115 22.01 -8.46 -3.43
CA ILE A 115 20.94 -7.78 -4.18
C ILE A 115 19.65 -7.78 -3.37
N VAL A 116 19.30 -8.92 -2.76
CA VAL A 116 18.11 -9.06 -1.91
C VAL A 116 18.13 -8.07 -0.74
N SER A 117 19.32 -7.84 -0.15
CA SER A 117 19.49 -6.90 0.96
C SER A 117 19.31 -5.43 0.58
N VAL A 118 19.49 -5.11 -0.71
CA VAL A 118 19.35 -3.74 -1.24
C VAL A 118 17.94 -3.50 -1.73
N LEU A 119 17.42 -4.41 -2.56
CA LEU A 119 16.05 -4.41 -3.03
C LEU A 119 15.20 -5.27 -2.09
N ASP A 120 15.01 -4.74 -0.88
CA ASP A 120 14.37 -5.43 0.22
C ASP A 120 12.85 -5.49 0.05
N ILE A 121 12.40 -6.58 -0.55
CA ILE A 121 10.99 -6.90 -0.77
C ILE A 121 10.28 -7.25 0.54
N GLY A 122 11.02 -7.74 1.55
CA GLY A 122 10.46 -7.98 2.89
C GLY A 122 9.94 -6.69 3.53
N ASN A 123 10.74 -5.62 3.48
CA ASN A 123 10.33 -4.30 3.96
C ASN A 123 9.15 -3.70 3.18
N LEU A 124 9.09 -3.95 1.86
CA LEU A 124 7.93 -3.59 1.04
C LEU A 124 6.65 -4.27 1.53
N THR A 125 6.70 -5.59 1.75
CA THR A 125 5.56 -6.37 2.24
C THR A 125 5.14 -5.93 3.65
N ALA A 126 6.09 -5.70 4.55
CA ALA A 126 5.80 -5.19 5.89
C ALA A 126 5.12 -3.81 5.85
N THR A 127 5.58 -2.92 4.97
CA THR A 127 4.99 -1.59 4.78
C THR A 127 3.57 -1.70 4.23
N LEU A 128 3.33 -2.57 3.24
CA LEU A 128 1.99 -2.81 2.69
C LEU A 128 1.04 -3.34 3.78
N LEU A 129 1.52 -4.22 4.66
CA LEU A 129 0.73 -4.74 5.78
C LEU A 129 0.30 -3.64 6.77
N VAL A 130 1.16 -2.66 7.03
CA VAL A 130 0.79 -1.47 7.83
C VAL A 130 -0.34 -0.69 7.17
N VAL A 131 -0.29 -0.50 5.85
CA VAL A 131 -1.33 0.21 5.09
C VAL A 131 -2.66 -0.55 5.11
N ILE A 132 -2.62 -1.87 4.95
CA ILE A 132 -3.81 -2.72 5.05
C ILE A 132 -4.43 -2.61 6.44
N ASN A 133 -3.62 -2.64 7.51
CA ASN A 133 -4.11 -2.45 8.87
C ASN A 133 -4.77 -1.08 9.08
N LEU A 134 -4.19 0.00 8.52
CA LEU A 134 -4.82 1.32 8.55
C LEU A 134 -6.18 1.33 7.84
N LEU A 135 -6.27 0.67 6.68
CA LEU A 135 -7.53 0.51 5.95
C LEU A 135 -8.57 -0.26 6.79
N LEU A 136 -8.19 -1.36 7.44
CA LEU A 136 -9.08 -2.13 8.31
C LEU A 136 -9.59 -1.29 9.50
N LEU A 137 -8.70 -0.56 10.18
CA LEU A 137 -9.06 0.36 11.26
C LEU A 137 -10.07 1.42 10.79
N SER A 138 -9.95 1.86 9.54
CA SER A 138 -10.88 2.80 8.94
C SER A 138 -12.28 2.18 8.77
N PHE A 139 -12.36 0.95 8.27
CA PHE A 139 -13.63 0.24 8.11
C PHE A 139 -14.30 -0.06 9.44
N THR A 140 -13.56 -0.45 10.48
CA THR A 140 -14.12 -0.61 11.82
C THR A 140 -14.74 0.69 12.34
N THR A 141 -14.05 1.81 12.12
CA THR A 141 -14.54 3.14 12.54
C THR A 141 -15.80 3.55 11.78
N ILE A 142 -15.86 3.26 10.48
CA ILE A 142 -17.01 3.52 9.62
C ILE A 142 -18.20 2.64 10.00
N TYR A 143 -17.96 1.34 10.19
CA TYR A 143 -18.98 0.37 10.55
C TYR A 143 -19.67 0.77 11.85
N ARG A 144 -18.92 1.15 12.88
CA ARG A 144 -19.49 1.62 14.16
C ARG A 144 -20.44 2.80 13.96
N LYS A 145 -20.03 3.81 13.19
CA LYS A 145 -20.91 4.96 12.87
C LYS A 145 -22.16 4.55 12.08
N SER A 146 -22.04 3.57 11.19
CA SER A 146 -23.18 3.07 10.44
C SER A 146 -24.20 2.37 11.34
N GLN A 147 -23.75 1.68 12.39
CA GLN A 147 -24.63 1.07 13.39
C GLN A 147 -25.31 2.13 14.25
N GLU A 148 -24.57 3.12 14.74
CA GLU A 148 -25.11 4.25 15.53
C GLU A 148 -26.26 4.97 14.79
N ILE A 149 -26.13 5.22 13.47
CA ILE A 149 -27.17 5.84 12.64
C ILE A 149 -28.39 4.91 12.45
N LYS A 150 -28.16 3.59 12.38
CA LYS A 150 -29.24 2.62 12.24
C LYS A 150 -30.06 2.55 13.53
N GLU A 151 -29.40 2.51 14.68
CA GLU A 151 -30.06 2.56 15.99
C GLU A 151 -30.84 3.88 16.18
N GLU A 152 -30.27 5.02 15.79
CA GLU A 152 -30.97 6.31 15.87
C GLU A 152 -32.24 6.34 15.00
N ASN A 153 -32.18 5.80 13.77
CA ASN A 153 -33.35 5.73 12.89
C ASN A 153 -34.39 4.71 13.40
N ASP A 154 -33.97 3.54 13.89
CA ASP A 154 -34.87 2.51 14.43
C ASP A 154 -35.60 2.99 15.70
N LEU A 155 -35.02 3.92 16.47
CA LEU A 155 -35.65 4.55 17.66
C LEU A 155 -36.61 5.71 17.34
N THR A 156 -36.67 6.17 16.08
CA THR A 156 -37.53 7.28 15.63
C THR A 156 -38.76 6.85 14.82
N ILE A 157 -39.00 5.54 14.67
CA ILE A 157 -40.19 4.96 14.02
C ILE A 157 -41.21 4.51 15.06
#